data_AF-A0A948FAZ9-F1
#
_entry.id   AF-A0A948FAZ9-F1
#
_cell.length_a   1.000
_cell.length_b   1.000
_cell.length_c   1.000
_cell.angle_alpha   90.00
_cell.angle_beta   90.00
_cell.angle_gamma   90.00
#
_symmetry.space_group_name_H-M   'P 1'
#
loop_
_entity.id
_entity.type
_entity.pdbx_description
1 polymer ?
#
loop_
_entity_poly.entity_id
_entity_poly.type
_entity_poly.pdbx_seq_one_letter_code
_entity_poly.pdbx_strand_id
1 'polypeptide(L)'
;MNNSHTPHTLAKWVINLFFCIGVLSAIAFRALIVVNHFDPALFRPLWYVGVIGYIFFFFYRYVISEKRKKAIEQFGLIEKLQENSCLDDQDRDVVIYLLSSIRKSRENYNYLFIFIFSALAVLADIILSS
;
A
#
# COMPACT_ATOMS: atom_id res chain seq x y z
N MET A 1 -26.40 -0.09 -25.55
CA MET A 1 -24.92 -0.12 -25.50
C MET A 1 -24.52 0.45 -24.15
N ASN A 2 -24.28 -0.41 -23.16
CA ASN A 2 -23.92 0.01 -21.82
C ASN A 2 -22.40 0.13 -21.78
N ASN A 3 -21.87 1.33 -21.55
CA ASN A 3 -20.43 1.58 -21.47
C ASN A 3 -19.89 0.92 -20.20
N SER A 4 -19.52 -0.36 -20.29
CA SER A 4 -18.78 -1.06 -19.24
C SER A 4 -17.39 -0.44 -19.14
N HIS A 5 -17.23 0.51 -18.22
CA HIS A 5 -15.94 1.06 -17.85
C HIS A 5 -15.01 -0.08 -17.42
N THR A 6 -14.13 -0.51 -18.32
CA THR A 6 -13.10 -1.49 -17.99
C THR A 6 -12.22 -0.89 -16.89
N PRO A 7 -11.95 -1.64 -15.80
CA PRO A 7 -11.15 -1.13 -14.71
C PRO A 7 -9.72 -0.89 -15.19
N HIS A 8 -9.26 0.36 -15.13
CA HIS A 8 -7.91 0.74 -15.53
C HIS A 8 -6.98 0.84 -14.31
N THR A 9 -5.75 0.36 -14.46
CA THR A 9 -4.72 0.55 -13.43
C THR A 9 -4.34 2.01 -13.31
N LEU A 10 -4.11 2.48 -12.09
CA LEU A 10 -3.67 3.86 -11.85
C LEU A 10 -2.33 4.17 -12.52
N ALA A 11 -2.12 5.45 -12.83
CA ALA A 11 -0.88 5.95 -13.41
C ALA A 11 0.33 5.63 -12.52
N LYS A 12 1.48 5.35 -13.14
CA LYS A 12 2.72 4.95 -12.42
C LYS A 12 3.16 6.00 -11.39
N TRP A 13 2.96 7.30 -11.69
CA TRP A 13 3.37 8.38 -10.80
C TRP A 13 2.56 8.38 -9.50
N VAL A 14 1.26 8.08 -9.54
CA VAL A 14 0.39 7.99 -8.34
C VAL A 14 0.87 6.87 -7.44
N ILE A 15 1.17 5.71 -8.03
CA ILE A 15 1.67 4.54 -7.28
C ILE A 15 2.99 4.88 -6.59
N ASN A 16 3.92 5.55 -7.28
CA ASN A 16 5.20 5.94 -6.71
C ASN A 16 5.04 7.03 -5.63
N LEU A 17 4.12 7.98 -5.80
CA LEU A 17 3.85 9.02 -4.80
C LEU A 17 3.38 8.39 -3.47
N PHE A 18 2.35 7.55 -3.52
CA PHE A 18 1.85 6.88 -2.31
C PHE A 18 2.88 5.91 -1.72
N PHE A 19 3.71 5.28 -2.56
CA PHE A 19 4.85 4.50 -2.08
C PHE A 19 5.82 5.36 -1.27
N CYS A 20 6.25 6.51 -1.81
CA CYS A 20 7.15 7.44 -1.11
C CYS A 20 6.52 7.94 0.20
N ILE A 21 5.23 8.30 0.19
CA ILE A 21 4.52 8.71 1.42
C ILE A 21 4.56 7.60 2.46
N GLY A 22 4.27 6.36 2.08
CA GLY A 22 4.33 5.20 2.99
C GLY A 22 5.72 4.99 3.60
N VAL A 23 6.78 5.07 2.78
CA VAL A 23 8.17 4.93 3.24
C VAL A 23 8.56 6.07 4.18
N LEU A 24 8.26 7.33 3.82
CA LEU A 24 8.57 8.49 4.64
C LEU A 24 7.86 8.44 6.00
N SER A 25 6.58 8.08 6.01
CA SER A 25 5.85 7.91 7.26
C SER A 25 6.40 6.78 8.11
N ALA A 26 6.76 5.64 7.51
CA ALA A 26 7.38 4.54 8.24
C ALA A 26 8.68 4.97 8.89
N ILE A 27 9.55 5.66 8.15
CA ILE A 27 10.81 6.21 8.67
C ILE A 27 10.53 7.22 9.79
N ALA A 28 9.58 8.14 9.61
CA ALA A 28 9.23 9.14 10.62
C ALA A 28 8.87 8.49 11.96
N PHE A 29 8.03 7.45 11.96
CA PHE A 29 7.68 6.73 13.18
C PHE A 29 8.85 6.02 13.85
N ARG A 30 9.79 5.49 13.06
CA ARG A 30 10.98 4.83 13.61
C ARG A 30 11.99 5.85 14.15
N ALA A 31 12.07 7.01 13.51
CA ALA A 31 12.89 8.13 13.95
C ALA A 31 12.36 8.77 15.25
N LEU A 32 11.07 8.61 15.60
CA LEU A 32 10.52 9.13 16.87
C LEU A 32 11.28 8.61 18.10
N ILE A 33 11.76 7.36 18.06
CA ILE A 33 12.54 6.77 19.17
C ILE A 33 13.80 7.61 19.42
N VAL A 34 14.56 7.87 18.34
CA VAL A 34 15.80 8.65 18.39
C VAL A 34 15.51 10.11 18.73
N VAL A 35 14.52 10.71 18.07
CA VAL A 35 14.15 12.12 18.28
C VAL A 35 13.67 12.37 19.71
N ASN A 36 12.93 11.45 20.31
CA ASN A 36 12.50 11.59 21.70
C ASN A 36 13.68 11.65 22.68
N HIS A 37 14.82 11.02 22.35
CA HIS A 37 16.02 11.06 23.17
C HIS A 37 16.80 12.38 23.02
N PHE A 38 16.94 12.89 21.79
CA PHE A 38 17.77 14.07 21.51
C PHE A 38 17.03 15.40 21.57
N ASP A 39 15.82 15.47 21.03
CA ASP A 39 15.00 16.68 21.00
C ASP A 39 13.50 16.34 21.11
N PRO A 40 12.98 16.28 22.35
CA PRO A 40 11.56 16.01 22.60
C PRO A 40 10.61 17.03 21.96
N ALA A 41 11.07 18.25 21.63
CA ALA A 41 10.21 19.27 21.01
C ALA A 41 9.84 18.90 19.57
N LEU A 42 10.72 18.18 18.85
CA LEU A 42 10.49 17.69 17.49
C LEU A 42 9.61 16.43 17.43
N PHE A 43 9.33 15.79 18.56
CA PHE A 43 8.50 14.59 18.62
C PHE A 43 7.12 14.82 18.00
N ARG A 44 6.40 15.87 18.43
CA ARG A 44 5.03 16.15 17.97
C ARG A 44 4.98 16.48 16.47
N PRO A 45 5.79 17.41 15.93
CA PRO A 45 5.84 17.66 14.49
C PRO A 45 6.13 16.40 13.68
N LEU A 46 7.12 15.60 14.09
CA LEU A 46 7.48 14.37 13.37
C LEU A 46 6.37 13.33 13.43
N TRP A 47 5.70 13.22 14.58
CA TRP A 47 4.55 12.34 14.75
C TRP A 47 3.39 12.73 13.86
N TYR A 48 3.03 14.03 13.77
CA TYR A 48 1.97 14.49 12.87
C TYR A 48 2.27 14.16 11.41
N VAL A 49 3.51 14.39 10.95
CA VAL A 49 3.94 14.02 9.59
C VAL A 49 3.81 12.52 9.36
N GLY A 50 4.26 11.70 10.33
CA GLY A 50 4.13 10.25 10.28
C GLY A 50 2.68 9.80 10.15
N VAL A 51 1.81 10.26 11.05
CA VAL A 51 0.39 9.89 11.11
C VAL A 51 -0.35 10.31 9.86
N ILE A 52 -0.22 11.57 9.43
CA ILE A 52 -0.92 12.09 8.27
C ILE A 52 -0.54 11.30 7.02
N GLY A 53 0.76 11.07 6.81
CA GLY A 53 1.19 10.28 5.65
C GLY A 53 0.70 8.83 5.71
N TYR A 54 0.64 8.20 6.89
CA TYR A 54 0.02 6.88 7.03
C TYR A 54 -1.49 6.88 6.75
N ILE A 55 -2.24 7.89 7.18
CA ILE A 55 -3.67 8.01 6.85
C ILE A 55 -3.85 7.96 5.34
N PHE A 56 -3.12 8.80 4.59
CA PHE A 56 -3.22 8.83 3.14
C PHE A 56 -2.72 7.55 2.47
N PHE A 57 -1.61 7.00 2.94
CA PHE A 57 -1.04 5.76 2.42
C PHE A 57 -1.99 4.56 2.59
N PHE A 58 -2.52 4.36 3.80
CA PHE A 58 -3.43 3.25 4.09
C PHE A 58 -4.80 3.45 3.43
N PHE A 59 -5.29 4.68 3.33
CA PHE A 59 -6.50 4.98 2.57
C PHE A 59 -6.36 4.61 1.09
N TYR A 60 -5.25 5.01 0.45
CA TYR A 60 -4.94 4.60 -0.92
C TYR A 60 -4.90 3.07 -1.07
N ARG A 61 -4.22 2.39 -0.15
CA ARG A 61 -4.15 0.92 -0.11
C ARG A 61 -5.53 0.28 0.04
N TYR A 62 -6.38 0.84 0.89
CA TYR A 62 -7.75 0.38 1.10
C TYR A 62 -8.57 0.50 -0.19
N VAL A 63 -8.58 1.68 -0.82
CA VAL A 63 -9.35 1.94 -2.05
C VAL A 63 -8.94 0.98 -3.18
N ILE A 64 -7.64 0.72 -3.35
CA ILE A 64 -7.17 -0.20 -4.41
C ILE A 64 -7.54 -1.64 -4.10
N SER A 65 -7.42 -2.06 -2.85
CA SER A 65 -7.84 -3.40 -2.42
C SER A 65 -9.33 -3.61 -2.68
N GLU A 66 -10.15 -2.61 -2.33
CA GLU A 66 -11.59 -2.66 -2.51
C GLU A 66 -11.99 -2.71 -3.98
N LYS A 67 -11.33 -1.93 -4.85
CA LYS A 67 -11.55 -1.99 -6.31
C LYS A 67 -11.25 -3.38 -6.86
N ARG A 68 -10.21 -4.06 -6.38
CA ARG A 68 -9.89 -5.43 -6.80
C ARG A 68 -10.94 -6.43 -6.34
N LYS A 69 -11.37 -6.35 -5.08
CA LYS A 69 -12.43 -7.23 -4.53
C LYS A 69 -13.75 -7.07 -5.28
N LYS A 70 -14.20 -5.83 -5.46
CA LYS A 70 -15.42 -5.53 -6.23
C LYS A 70 -15.34 -6.03 -7.67
N ALA A 71 -14.18 -5.93 -8.33
CA ALA A 71 -14.01 -6.46 -9.68
C ALA A 71 -14.08 -8.00 -9.71
N ILE A 72 -13.62 -8.70 -8.68
CA ILE A 72 -13.76 -10.16 -8.57
C ILE A 72 -15.23 -10.54 -8.39
N GLU A 73 -15.93 -9.89 -7.45
CA GLU A 73 -17.34 -10.18 -7.13
C GLU A 73 -18.27 -9.82 -8.30
N GLN A 74 -18.12 -8.64 -8.90
CA GLN A 74 -19.00 -8.15 -9.96
C GLN A 74 -18.95 -9.03 -11.22
N PHE A 75 -17.80 -9.66 -11.49
CA PHE A 75 -17.61 -10.51 -12.66
C PHE A 75 -17.72 -12.01 -12.34
N GLY A 76 -17.94 -12.38 -11.06
CA GLY A 76 -18.03 -13.78 -10.63
C GLY A 76 -16.82 -14.61 -11.07
N LEU A 77 -15.63 -14.00 -11.06
CA LEU A 77 -14.45 -14.59 -11.73
C LEU A 77 -14.01 -15.89 -11.07
N ILE A 78 -14.17 -16.00 -9.75
CA ILE A 78 -13.78 -17.20 -9.00
C ILE A 78 -14.73 -18.35 -9.36
N GLU A 79 -16.04 -18.09 -9.34
CA GLU A 79 -17.09 -19.06 -9.64
C GLU A 79 -16.95 -19.57 -11.08
N LYS A 80 -16.79 -18.67 -12.05
CA LYS A 80 -16.56 -19.03 -13.46
C LYS A 80 -15.33 -19.92 -13.65
N LEU A 81 -14.24 -19.62 -12.97
CA LEU A 81 -13.01 -20.43 -13.03
C LEU A 81 -13.17 -21.79 -12.36
N GLN A 82 -13.88 -21.86 -11.23
CA GLN A 82 -14.16 -23.12 -10.52
C GLN A 82 -15.07 -24.06 -11.34
N GLU A 83 -16.04 -23.51 -12.05
CA GLU A 83 -16.98 -24.26 -12.90
C GLU A 83 -16.39 -24.64 -14.27
N ASN A 84 -15.13 -24.29 -14.57
CA ASN A 84 -14.52 -24.40 -15.90
C ASN A 84 -15.33 -23.69 -17.01
N SER A 85 -16.06 -22.64 -16.64
CA SER A 85 -16.81 -21.82 -17.58
C SER A 85 -15.85 -21.02 -18.47
N CYS A 86 -16.21 -20.84 -19.75
CA CYS A 86 -15.42 -19.99 -20.65
C CYS A 86 -15.47 -18.53 -20.18
N LEU A 87 -14.30 -17.92 -20.01
CA LEU A 87 -14.19 -16.47 -19.82
C LEU A 87 -14.47 -15.76 -21.14
N ASP A 88 -15.36 -14.78 -21.12
CA ASP A 88 -15.55 -13.88 -22.24
C ASP A 88 -14.41 -12.85 -22.32
N ASP A 89 -14.43 -11.99 -23.34
CA ASP A 89 -13.36 -11.01 -23.55
C ASP A 89 -13.33 -9.94 -22.45
N GLN A 90 -14.48 -9.63 -21.85
CA GLN A 90 -14.58 -8.67 -20.75
C GLN A 90 -13.99 -9.26 -19.45
N ASP A 91 -14.27 -10.54 -19.17
CA ASP A 91 -13.69 -11.28 -18.06
C ASP A 91 -12.16 -11.34 -18.18
N ARG A 92 -11.65 -11.61 -19.40
CA ARG A 92 -10.21 -11.62 -19.69
C ARG A 92 -9.56 -10.27 -19.38
N ASP A 93 -10.19 -9.17 -19.80
CA ASP A 93 -9.69 -7.81 -19.51
C ASP A 93 -9.63 -7.53 -18.00
N VAL A 94 -10.63 -7.96 -17.25
CA VAL A 94 -10.66 -7.78 -15.78
C VAL A 94 -9.58 -8.63 -15.10
N VAL A 95 -9.39 -9.87 -15.52
CA VAL A 95 -8.30 -10.72 -15.01
C VAL A 95 -6.94 -10.08 -15.29
N ILE A 96 -6.72 -9.58 -16.51
CA ILE A 96 -5.49 -8.84 -16.87
C ILE A 96 -5.31 -7.62 -15.96
N TYR A 97 -6.37 -6.85 -15.71
CA TYR A 97 -6.34 -5.71 -14.78
C TYR A 97 -5.93 -6.15 -13.36
N LEU A 98 -6.53 -7.22 -12.82
CA LEU A 98 -6.24 -7.72 -11.48
C LEU A 98 -4.78 -8.16 -11.34
N LEU A 99 -4.30 -8.99 -12.28
CA LEU A 99 -2.92 -9.47 -12.30
C LEU A 99 -1.92 -8.33 -12.48
N SER A 100 -2.20 -7.40 -13.40
CA SER A 100 -1.37 -6.20 -13.62
C SER A 100 -1.33 -5.31 -12.39
N SER A 101 -2.47 -5.12 -11.71
CA SER A 101 -2.58 -4.35 -10.46
C SER A 101 -1.72 -4.95 -9.35
N ILE A 102 -1.77 -6.28 -9.18
CA ILE A 102 -0.94 -7.00 -8.20
C ILE A 102 0.55 -6.83 -8.53
N ARG A 103 0.94 -7.11 -9.78
CA ARG A 103 2.35 -7.02 -10.22
C ARG A 103 2.94 -5.62 -10.10
N LYS A 104 2.14 -4.58 -10.38
CA LYS A 104 2.59 -3.18 -10.36
C LYS A 104 2.68 -2.61 -8.94
N SER A 105 2.00 -3.23 -7.98
CA SER A 105 1.95 -2.75 -6.61
C SER A 105 3.30 -2.93 -5.91
N ARG A 106 3.80 -1.87 -5.28
CA ARG A 106 5.11 -1.85 -4.58
C ARG A 106 5.00 -2.28 -3.12
N GLU A 107 3.99 -3.08 -2.80
CA GLU A 107 3.62 -3.44 -1.42
C GLU A 107 4.74 -4.17 -0.70
N ASN A 108 5.35 -5.13 -1.38
CA ASN A 108 6.43 -5.96 -0.81
C ASN A 108 7.63 -5.10 -0.40
N TYR A 109 7.94 -4.04 -1.17
CA TYR A 109 9.01 -3.11 -0.81
C TYR A 109 8.64 -2.31 0.45
N ASN A 110 7.39 -1.86 0.57
CA ASN A 110 6.94 -1.18 1.79
C ASN A 110 7.06 -2.09 3.01
N TYR A 111 6.66 -3.36 2.90
CA TYR A 111 6.82 -4.33 4.00
C TYR A 111 8.30 -4.53 4.37
N LEU A 112 9.17 -4.68 3.36
CA LEU A 112 10.60 -4.84 3.57
C LEU A 112 11.22 -3.60 4.25
N PHE A 113 10.89 -2.40 3.79
CA PHE A 113 11.38 -1.16 4.40
C PHE A 113 10.91 -1.03 5.84
N ILE A 114 9.61 -1.22 6.11
CA ILE A 114 9.08 -1.20 7.47
C ILE A 114 9.82 -2.21 8.34
N PHE A 115 10.01 -3.45 7.87
CA PHE A 115 10.71 -4.49 8.61
C PHE A 115 12.15 -4.07 8.97
N ILE A 116 12.96 -3.68 7.97
CA ILE A 116 14.36 -3.28 8.18
C ILE A 116 14.46 -2.09 9.13
N PHE A 117 13.70 -1.01 8.86
CA PHE A 117 13.75 0.18 9.71
C PHE A 117 13.24 -0.08 11.12
N SER A 118 12.27 -0.98 11.30
CA SER A 118 11.81 -1.36 12.64
C SER A 118 12.91 -2.07 13.42
N ALA A 119 13.61 -3.02 12.78
CA ALA A 119 14.73 -3.71 13.41
C ALA A 119 15.84 -2.71 13.81
N LEU A 120 16.20 -1.80 12.91
CA LEU A 120 17.19 -0.75 13.19
C LEU A 120 16.75 0.19 14.33
N ALA A 121 15.46 0.56 14.37
CA ALA A 121 14.93 1.43 15.41
C ALA A 121 14.97 0.77 16.79
N VAL A 122 14.64 -0.51 16.88
CA VAL A 122 14.76 -1.29 18.13
C VAL A 122 16.22 -1.40 18.57
N LEU A 123 17.14 -1.69 17.64
CA LEU A 123 18.58 -1.72 17.97
C LEU A 123 19.08 -0.36 18.49
N ALA A 124 18.67 0.73 17.83
CA ALA A 124 19.02 2.08 18.27
C ALA A 124 18.45 2.40 19.66
N ASP A 125 17.21 2.01 19.94
CA ASP A 125 16.58 2.18 21.26
C ASP A 125 17.37 1.48 22.36
N ILE A 126 17.76 0.23 22.14
CA ILE A 126 18.53 -0.57 23.11
C ILE A 126 19.89 0.09 23.37
N ILE A 127 20.58 0.53 22.32
CA ILE A 127 21.91 1.16 22.44
C ILE A 127 21.81 2.51 23.18
N LEU A 128 20.76 3.30 22.94
CA LEU A 128 20.57 4.61 23.56
C LEU A 128 20.00 4.55 24.99
N SER A 129 19.33 3.44 25.34
CA SER A 129 18.73 3.23 26.66
C SER A 129 19.62 2.43 27.62
N SER A 130 20.79 1.97 27.15
CA SER A 130 21.83 1.31 27.95
C SER A 130 22.89 2.31 28.42
#